data_AF-A0A3S0JT08-F1
#
_entry.id   AF-A0A3S0JT08-F1
#
_cell.length_a   1.000
_cell.length_b   1.000
_cell.length_c   1.000
_cell.angle_alpha   90.00
_cell.angle_beta   90.00
_cell.angle_gamma   90.00
#
_symmetry.space_group_name_H-M   'P 1'
#
loop_
_entity.id
_entity.type
_entity.pdbx_description
1 polymer ?
#
loop_
_entity_poly.entity_id
_entity_poly.type
_entity_poly.pdbx_seq_one_letter_code
_entity_poly.pdbx_strand_id
1 'polypeptide(L)'
;MREKKIKHIKIIRGVDYDADLSDYGKFSNSEGEYSIKHNGGNNSYRYFNAENVYNMEEARENYERVMSYERGEWYSMYIKAEATLYTSCHENSWLINKIHSGGVYGYESDGDEDYLKDEENSQLNELKDVLLTLGFTDDEIKNAEVIRDYK
;
A
#
# COMPACT_ATOMS: atom_id res chain seq x y z
N MET A 1 -14.68 4.69 -36.11
CA MET A 1 -15.20 4.96 -34.75
C MET A 1 -14.03 4.89 -33.78
N ARG A 2 -14.04 5.64 -32.67
CA ARG A 2 -13.09 5.41 -31.58
C ARG A 2 -13.62 4.25 -30.75
N GLU A 3 -12.84 3.20 -30.61
CA GLU A 3 -13.20 2.05 -29.78
C GLU A 3 -12.44 2.11 -28.46
N LYS A 4 -13.09 1.71 -27.37
CA LYS A 4 -12.46 1.53 -26.08
C LYS A 4 -13.05 0.32 -25.39
N LYS A 5 -12.25 -0.34 -24.56
CA LYS A 5 -12.70 -1.44 -23.70
C LYS A 5 -11.79 -1.59 -22.49
N ILE A 6 -12.39 -2.05 -21.40
CA ILE A 6 -11.67 -2.47 -20.20
C ILE A 6 -11.22 -3.91 -20.44
N LYS A 7 -9.91 -4.18 -20.37
CA LYS A 7 -9.38 -5.53 -20.53
C LYS A 7 -9.58 -6.35 -19.26
N HIS A 8 -9.23 -5.78 -18.13
CA HIS A 8 -9.47 -6.30 -16.78
C HIS A 8 -9.23 -5.18 -15.75
N ILE A 9 -9.73 -5.40 -14.54
CA ILE A 9 -9.43 -4.63 -13.35
C ILE A 9 -8.67 -5.55 -12.38
N LYS A 10 -7.62 -5.05 -11.76
CA LYS A 10 -6.87 -5.72 -10.71
C LYS A 10 -7.05 -4.98 -9.40
N ILE A 11 -7.39 -5.69 -8.35
CA ILE A 11 -7.23 -5.24 -6.98
C ILE A 11 -5.87 -5.75 -6.51
N ILE A 12 -4.99 -4.84 -6.13
CA ILE A 12 -3.60 -5.13 -5.79
C ILE A 12 -3.41 -4.87 -4.30
N ARG A 13 -2.89 -5.88 -3.60
CA ARG A 13 -2.20 -5.72 -2.32
C ARG A 13 -0.72 -5.90 -2.59
N GLY A 14 0.11 -4.95 -2.17
CA GLY A 14 1.55 -5.06 -2.34
C GLY A 14 2.31 -4.41 -1.19
N VAL A 15 3.61 -4.67 -1.14
CA VAL A 15 4.49 -4.10 -0.11
C VAL A 15 4.67 -2.59 -0.32
N ASP A 16 4.48 -1.83 0.75
CA ASP A 16 4.85 -0.43 0.85
C ASP A 16 6.30 -0.32 1.34
N TYR A 17 7.20 -0.08 0.38
CA TYR A 17 8.64 0.03 0.61
C TYR A 17 9.07 1.40 1.14
N ASP A 18 8.17 2.38 1.16
CA ASP A 18 8.44 3.76 1.59
C ASP A 18 7.71 4.07 2.91
N ALA A 19 7.42 3.04 3.70
CA ALA A 19 6.68 3.16 4.96
C ALA A 19 7.42 4.06 5.96
N ASP A 20 6.73 5.10 6.44
CA ASP A 20 7.25 5.95 7.51
C ASP A 20 7.05 5.27 8.86
N LEU A 21 8.15 4.78 9.45
CA LEU A 21 8.15 4.13 10.76
C LEU A 21 8.42 5.10 11.91
N SER A 22 8.48 6.41 11.63
CA SER A 22 8.85 7.40 12.63
C SER A 22 7.85 7.53 13.79
N ASP A 23 6.61 7.09 13.58
CA ASP A 23 5.59 7.00 14.64
C ASP A 23 5.94 5.97 15.72
N TYR A 24 6.73 4.94 15.39
CA TYR A 24 7.24 4.00 16.40
C TYR A 24 8.51 4.53 17.08
N GLY A 25 9.36 5.22 16.33
CA GLY A 25 10.57 5.82 16.88
C GLY A 25 11.66 6.08 15.86
N LYS A 26 12.80 6.59 16.34
CA LYS A 26 13.95 6.95 15.49
C LYS A 26 15.26 6.45 16.08
N PHE A 27 16.11 5.95 15.21
CA PHE A 27 17.48 5.60 15.57
C PHE A 27 18.37 6.85 15.72
N SER A 28 19.19 6.89 16.77
CA SER A 28 20.08 8.01 17.10
C SER A 28 21.31 7.58 17.88
N ASN A 29 22.33 8.44 17.93
CA ASN A 29 23.48 8.29 18.82
C ASN A 29 23.27 8.91 20.20
N SER A 30 22.17 9.64 20.40
CA SER A 30 21.79 10.26 21.67
C SER A 30 20.70 9.46 22.35
N GLU A 31 20.85 9.29 23.66
CA GLU A 31 19.91 8.58 24.53
C GLU A 31 18.74 9.51 24.89
N GLY A 32 17.52 9.12 24.51
CA GLY A 32 16.27 9.78 24.90
C GLY A 32 15.63 9.16 26.14
N GLU A 33 14.49 9.72 26.56
CA GLU A 33 13.73 9.29 27.76
C GLU A 33 13.29 7.83 27.68
N TYR A 34 12.69 7.41 26.55
CA TYR A 34 12.26 6.04 26.28
C TYR A 34 13.17 5.38 25.23
N SER A 35 14.45 5.27 25.57
CA SER A 35 15.47 4.75 24.66
C SER A 35 15.83 3.29 24.92
N ILE A 36 16.08 2.56 23.84
CA ILE A 36 16.55 1.19 23.84
C ILE A 36 17.93 1.14 23.21
N LYS A 37 18.88 0.52 23.92
CA LYS A 37 20.22 0.30 23.39
C LYS A 37 20.14 -0.60 22.15
N HIS A 38 20.62 -0.08 21.04
CA HIS A 38 20.68 -0.79 19.77
C HIS A 38 22.13 -1.27 19.55
N ASN A 39 22.30 -2.58 19.48
CA ASN A 39 23.59 -3.22 19.24
C ASN A 39 23.70 -3.63 17.75
N GLY A 40 23.63 -2.67 16.85
CA GLY A 40 23.86 -2.92 15.43
C GLY A 40 25.34 -3.12 15.10
N GLY A 41 25.64 -3.38 13.83
CA GLY A 41 27.01 -3.52 13.34
C GLY A 41 27.84 -2.21 13.42
N ASN A 42 29.07 -2.25 12.91
CA ASN A 42 29.93 -1.07 12.80
C ASN A 42 29.19 0.05 12.04
N ASN A 43 29.17 1.27 12.59
CA ASN A 43 28.41 2.45 12.14
C ASN A 43 26.88 2.43 12.33
N SER A 44 26.33 1.56 13.18
CA SER A 44 24.93 1.67 13.60
C SER A 44 24.73 2.77 14.66
N TYR A 45 23.52 3.33 14.68
CA TYR A 45 23.07 4.19 15.78
C TYR A 45 23.03 3.41 17.08
N ARG A 46 23.43 4.04 18.19
CA ARG A 46 23.53 3.36 19.49
C ARG A 46 22.20 3.16 20.20
N TYR A 47 21.19 3.93 19.84
CA TYR A 47 19.90 3.94 20.50
C TYR A 47 18.77 3.97 19.49
N PHE A 48 17.68 3.28 19.81
CA PHE A 48 16.36 3.55 19.28
C PHE A 48 15.61 4.39 20.30
N ASN A 49 15.12 5.55 19.92
CA ASN A 49 14.28 6.40 20.76
C ASN A 49 12.83 6.18 20.34
N ALA A 50 12.03 5.55 21.19
CA ALA A 50 10.63 5.30 20.92
C ALA A 50 9.83 6.60 20.96
N GLU A 51 8.85 6.71 20.06
CA GLU A 51 7.89 7.81 19.98
C GLU A 51 6.50 7.29 20.38
N ASN A 52 5.62 8.19 20.83
CA ASN A 52 4.22 7.87 21.19
C ASN A 52 4.05 6.80 22.30
N VAL A 53 4.97 6.76 23.26
CA VAL A 53 4.93 5.82 24.39
C VAL A 53 4.91 6.52 25.75
N TYR A 54 4.38 5.84 26.77
CA TYR A 54 4.31 6.30 28.15
C TYR A 54 5.24 5.55 29.10
N ASN A 55 5.83 4.45 28.65
CA ASN A 55 6.66 3.58 29.49
C ASN A 55 7.65 2.73 28.67
N MET A 56 8.56 2.05 29.37
CA MET A 56 9.59 1.20 28.75
C MET A 56 9.06 -0.13 28.20
N GLU A 57 7.82 -0.52 28.49
CA GLU A 57 7.20 -1.71 27.89
C GLU A 57 6.75 -1.40 26.46
N GLU A 58 5.95 -0.35 26.29
CA GLU A 58 5.55 0.17 24.98
C GLU A 58 6.76 0.55 24.11
N ALA A 59 7.81 1.13 24.71
CA ALA A 59 9.04 1.43 23.98
C ALA A 59 9.68 0.17 23.36
N ARG A 60 9.63 -0.96 24.08
CA ARG A 60 10.16 -2.26 23.59
C ARG A 60 9.29 -2.82 22.49
N GLU A 61 7.97 -2.68 22.59
CA GLU A 61 7.05 -3.09 21.52
C GLU A 61 7.33 -2.32 20.23
N ASN A 62 7.50 -0.99 20.30
CA ASN A 62 7.86 -0.16 19.15
C ASN A 62 9.21 -0.57 18.54
N TYR A 63 10.22 -0.82 19.38
CA TYR A 63 11.52 -1.28 18.89
C TYR A 63 11.42 -2.64 18.20
N GLU A 64 10.73 -3.61 18.78
CA GLU A 64 10.52 -4.92 18.17
C GLU A 64 9.73 -4.83 16.86
N ARG A 65 8.75 -3.92 16.77
CA ARG A 65 7.99 -3.67 15.54
C ARG A 65 8.91 -3.17 14.42
N VAL A 66 9.75 -2.17 14.70
CA VAL A 66 10.74 -1.65 13.73
C VAL A 66 11.77 -2.73 13.37
N MET A 67 12.27 -3.49 14.34
CA MET A 67 13.21 -4.57 14.05
C MET A 67 12.57 -5.73 13.26
N SER A 68 11.28 -5.99 13.44
CA SER A 68 10.51 -6.95 12.65
C SER A 68 10.38 -6.48 11.19
N TYR A 69 10.18 -5.18 10.96
CA TYR A 69 10.24 -4.58 9.63
C TYR A 69 11.60 -4.79 8.96
N GLU A 70 12.70 -4.49 9.67
CA GLU A 70 14.06 -4.66 9.16
C GLU A 70 14.40 -6.13 8.81
N ARG A 71 13.79 -7.10 9.53
CA ARG A 71 13.94 -8.53 9.24
C ARG A 71 13.02 -9.04 8.12
N GLY A 72 12.06 -8.23 7.67
CA GLY A 72 11.02 -8.63 6.71
C GLY A 72 9.99 -9.61 7.29
N GLU A 73 9.89 -9.72 8.61
CA GLU A 73 8.89 -10.54 9.31
C GLU A 73 7.53 -9.81 9.39
N TRP A 74 7.58 -8.49 9.39
CA TRP A 74 6.44 -7.58 9.30
C TRP A 74 6.70 -6.59 8.18
N TYR A 75 5.67 -6.15 7.48
CA TYR A 75 5.80 -5.15 6.43
C TYR A 75 4.56 -4.26 6.36
N SER A 76 4.76 -3.05 5.85
CA SER A 76 3.66 -2.20 5.48
C SER A 76 3.17 -2.57 4.08
N MET A 77 1.89 -2.38 3.83
CA MET A 77 1.19 -2.73 2.61
C MET A 77 0.47 -1.52 2.05
N TYR A 78 0.28 -1.55 0.74
CA TYR A 78 -0.66 -0.69 0.04
C TYR A 78 -1.78 -1.51 -0.62
N ILE A 79 -2.93 -0.87 -0.79
CA ILE A 79 -4.08 -1.40 -1.52
C ILE A 79 -4.44 -0.40 -2.62
N LYS A 80 -4.63 -0.88 -3.84
CA LYS A 80 -5.15 -0.07 -4.96
C LYS A 80 -5.92 -0.91 -5.97
N ALA A 81 -6.80 -0.26 -6.73
CA ALA A 81 -7.42 -0.86 -7.90
C ALA A 81 -6.77 -0.28 -9.18
N GLU A 82 -6.44 -1.14 -10.15
CA GLU A 82 -5.83 -0.77 -11.43
C GLU A 82 -6.65 -1.35 -12.61
N ALA A 83 -7.04 -0.52 -13.57
CA ALA A 83 -7.65 -0.99 -14.82
C ALA A 83 -6.64 -0.96 -15.97
N THR A 84 -6.59 -2.06 -16.74
CA THR A 84 -5.91 -2.07 -18.04
C THR A 84 -6.94 -1.73 -19.12
N LEU A 85 -6.69 -0.65 -19.86
CA LEU A 85 -7.59 -0.07 -20.85
C LEU A 85 -7.01 -0.20 -22.25
N TYR A 86 -7.83 -0.64 -23.20
CA TYR A 86 -7.48 -0.66 -24.61
C TYR A 86 -8.29 0.40 -25.34
N THR A 87 -7.62 1.30 -26.06
CA THR A 87 -8.24 2.37 -26.86
C THR A 87 -7.73 2.34 -28.28
N SER A 88 -8.59 2.59 -29.26
CA SER A 88 -8.24 2.57 -30.68
C SER A 88 -8.91 3.71 -31.43
N CYS A 89 -8.17 4.31 -32.36
CA CYS A 89 -8.70 5.25 -33.35
C CYS A 89 -8.79 4.65 -34.77
N HIS A 90 -8.24 3.44 -34.98
CA HIS A 90 -8.20 2.71 -36.25
C HIS A 90 -8.16 1.20 -36.00
N GLU A 91 -8.79 0.41 -36.87
CA GLU A 91 -9.08 -1.02 -36.67
C GLU A 91 -7.87 -1.89 -36.30
N ASN A 92 -6.65 -1.49 -36.69
CA ASN A 92 -5.43 -2.29 -36.51
C ASN A 92 -4.42 -1.71 -35.51
N SER A 93 -4.79 -0.73 -34.68
CA SER A 93 -3.87 -0.14 -33.70
C SER A 93 -4.56 0.14 -32.38
N TRP A 94 -3.98 -0.37 -31.30
CA TRP A 94 -4.51 -0.24 -29.94
C TRP A 94 -3.46 0.39 -29.05
N LEU A 95 -3.86 1.44 -28.34
CA LEU A 95 -3.13 2.01 -27.22
C LEU A 95 -3.56 1.29 -25.94
N ILE A 96 -2.58 0.75 -25.23
CA ILE A 96 -2.76 0.10 -23.93
C ILE A 96 -2.36 1.11 -22.85
N ASN A 97 -3.32 1.46 -22.00
CA ASN A 97 -3.11 2.32 -20.85
C ASN A 97 -3.41 1.58 -19.56
N LYS A 98 -2.83 2.07 -18.47
CA LYS A 98 -3.18 1.68 -17.11
C LYS A 98 -3.64 2.90 -16.36
N ILE A 99 -4.74 2.77 -15.63
CA ILE A 99 -5.23 3.79 -14.70
C ILE A 99 -5.44 3.13 -13.36
N HIS A 100 -5.36 3.88 -12.27
CA HIS A 100 -5.56 3.34 -10.93
C HIS A 100 -6.31 4.32 -10.03
N SER A 101 -6.91 3.80 -8.95
CA SER A 101 -7.38 4.60 -7.82
C SER A 101 -6.19 5.29 -7.13
N GLY A 102 -6.43 6.28 -6.27
CA GLY A 102 -5.36 6.93 -5.51
C GLY A 102 -4.49 5.93 -4.73
N GLY A 103 -5.12 4.85 -4.25
CA GLY A 103 -4.48 3.85 -3.41
C GLY A 103 -4.36 4.33 -1.97
N VAL A 104 -4.28 3.39 -1.03
CA VAL A 104 -4.01 3.67 0.38
C VAL A 104 -2.80 2.85 0.81
N TYR A 105 -1.95 3.46 1.64
CA TYR A 105 -0.63 2.99 2.04
C TYR A 105 -0.58 2.95 3.57
N GLY A 106 0.42 2.28 4.15
CA GLY A 106 0.57 2.22 5.60
C GLY A 106 -0.20 1.08 6.29
N TYR A 107 -0.80 0.13 5.57
CA TYR A 107 -1.48 -1.01 6.20
C TYR A 107 -0.49 -1.99 6.78
N GLU A 108 -0.71 -2.47 8.00
CA GLU A 108 0.16 -3.48 8.60
C GLU A 108 -0.13 -4.87 8.01
N SER A 109 0.91 -5.66 7.69
CA SER A 109 0.77 -7.03 7.12
C SER A 109 0.01 -8.02 8.01
N ASP A 110 -0.06 -7.74 9.31
CA ASP A 110 -0.80 -8.48 10.34
C ASP A 110 -2.14 -7.82 10.70
N GLY A 111 -2.60 -6.85 9.90
CA GLY A 111 -3.89 -6.17 10.06
C GLY A 111 -5.09 -7.07 9.78
N ASP A 112 -6.27 -6.60 10.18
CA ASP A 112 -7.54 -7.33 10.04
C ASP A 112 -7.93 -7.52 8.56
N GLU A 113 -8.06 -8.79 8.15
CA GLU A 113 -8.38 -9.17 6.78
C GLU A 113 -9.73 -8.63 6.29
N ASP A 114 -10.73 -8.51 7.18
CA ASP A 114 -12.03 -7.99 6.78
C ASP A 114 -11.96 -6.47 6.55
N TYR A 115 -11.18 -5.74 7.34
CA TYR A 115 -10.88 -4.34 7.08
C TYR A 115 -10.13 -4.14 5.75
N LEU A 116 -9.16 -5.00 5.43
CA LEU A 116 -8.46 -4.96 4.14
C LEU A 116 -9.42 -5.16 2.95
N LYS A 117 -10.38 -6.08 3.06
CA LYS A 117 -11.41 -6.29 2.01
C LYS A 117 -12.34 -5.10 1.85
N ASP A 118 -12.70 -4.43 2.93
CA ASP A 118 -13.51 -3.21 2.86
C ASP A 118 -12.74 -2.11 2.11
N GLU A 119 -11.45 -1.97 2.37
CA GLU A 119 -10.61 -1.03 1.63
C GLU A 119 -10.45 -1.42 0.15
N GLU A 120 -10.30 -2.71 -0.18
CA GLU A 120 -10.30 -3.17 -1.58
C GLU A 120 -11.56 -2.73 -2.34
N ASN A 121 -12.72 -2.84 -1.70
CA ASN A 121 -14.00 -2.43 -2.28
C ASN A 121 -14.07 -0.91 -2.43
N SER A 122 -13.56 -0.16 -1.45
CA SER A 122 -13.42 1.30 -1.51
C SER A 122 -12.57 1.72 -2.72
N GLN A 123 -11.38 1.15 -2.85
CA GLN A 123 -10.46 1.42 -3.97
C GLN A 123 -11.05 1.02 -5.32
N LEU A 124 -11.78 -0.11 -5.38
CA LEU A 124 -12.50 -0.51 -6.59
C LEU A 124 -13.58 0.51 -6.95
N ASN A 125 -14.35 1.01 -5.99
CA ASN A 125 -15.40 1.99 -6.24
C ASN A 125 -14.83 3.33 -6.72
N GLU A 126 -13.74 3.80 -6.12
CA GLU A 126 -13.03 5.00 -6.60
C GLU A 126 -12.57 4.83 -8.07
N LEU A 127 -11.98 3.68 -8.41
CA LEU A 127 -11.60 3.39 -9.80
C LEU A 127 -12.81 3.38 -10.75
N LYS A 128 -13.97 2.88 -10.32
CA LYS A 128 -15.20 2.92 -11.13
C LYS A 128 -15.61 4.35 -11.43
N ASP A 129 -15.56 5.25 -10.46
CA ASP A 129 -15.87 6.67 -10.65
C ASP A 129 -14.92 7.33 -11.65
N VAL A 130 -13.63 6.99 -11.59
CA VAL A 130 -12.63 7.43 -12.59
C VAL A 130 -12.98 6.89 -13.98
N LEU A 131 -13.34 5.61 -14.10
CA LEU A 131 -13.73 4.99 -15.38
C LEU A 131 -14.99 5.63 -15.98
N LEU A 132 -15.99 5.92 -15.16
CA LEU A 132 -17.20 6.65 -15.57
C LEU A 132 -16.83 8.04 -16.08
N THR A 133 -15.91 8.73 -15.40
CA THR A 133 -15.41 10.06 -15.83
C THR A 133 -14.67 10.00 -17.17
N LEU A 134 -13.96 8.90 -17.45
CA LEU A 134 -13.35 8.61 -18.76
C LEU A 134 -14.38 8.14 -19.82
N GLY A 135 -15.65 8.11 -19.44
CA GLY A 135 -16.81 7.87 -20.29
C GLY A 135 -17.11 6.39 -20.54
N PHE A 136 -16.56 5.46 -19.77
CA PHE A 136 -17.05 4.07 -19.80
C PHE A 136 -18.47 4.02 -19.22
N THR A 137 -19.28 3.07 -19.67
CA THR A 137 -20.64 2.88 -19.12
C THR A 137 -20.61 1.97 -17.90
N ASP A 138 -21.65 2.04 -17.07
CA ASP A 138 -21.84 1.11 -15.95
C ASP A 138 -21.81 -0.36 -16.40
N ASP A 139 -22.40 -0.67 -17.56
CA ASP A 139 -22.40 -2.02 -18.12
C ASP A 139 -20.99 -2.47 -18.54
N GLU A 140 -20.20 -1.60 -19.17
CA GLU A 140 -18.81 -1.92 -19.53
C GLU A 140 -17.97 -2.20 -18.28
N ILE A 141 -18.15 -1.41 -17.22
CA ILE A 141 -17.46 -1.54 -15.95
C ILE A 141 -17.89 -2.80 -15.22
N LYS A 142 -19.20 -3.06 -15.12
CA LYS A 142 -19.77 -4.23 -14.44
C LYS A 142 -19.35 -5.54 -15.08
N ASN A 143 -19.19 -5.55 -16.41
CA ASN A 143 -18.76 -6.73 -17.16
C ASN A 143 -17.24 -6.90 -17.22
N ALA A 144 -16.46 -5.97 -16.66
CA ALA A 144 -15.02 -6.12 -16.60
C ALA A 144 -14.63 -7.28 -15.67
N GLU A 145 -13.67 -8.09 -16.10
CA GLU A 145 -13.06 -9.12 -15.26
C GLU A 145 -12.31 -8.44 -14.11
N VAL A 146 -12.64 -8.82 -12.87
CA VAL A 146 -11.96 -8.34 -11.65
C VAL A 146 -11.08 -9.44 -11.09
N ILE A 147 -9.79 -9.16 -10.99
CA ILE A 147 -8.75 -10.08 -10.53
C ILE A 147 -8.18 -9.55 -9.21
N ARG A 148 -8.00 -10.44 -8.23
CA ARG A 148 -7.27 -10.13 -6.99
C ARG A 148 -5.83 -10.59 -7.14
N ASP A 149 -4.89 -9.65 -7.06
CA ASP A 149 -3.46 -9.83 -7.31
C ASP A 149 -2.70 -9.44 -6.03
N TYR A 150 -2.57 -10.40 -5.12
CA TYR A 150 -1.85 -10.20 -3.85
C TYR A 150 -0.39 -10.58 -4.05
N LYS A 151 0.51 -9.64 -3.77
CA LYS A 151 1.95 -9.75 -4.01
C LYS A 151 2.74 -9.77 -2.72
#